data_AF-A0A7W1QWE1-F1
#
_entry.id   AF-A0A7W1QWE1-F1
#
_cell.length_a   1.000
_cell.length_b   1.000
_cell.length_c   1.000
_cell.angle_alpha   90.00
_cell.angle_beta   90.00
_cell.angle_gamma   90.00
#
_symmetry.space_group_name_H-M   'P 1'
#
loop_
_entity.id
_entity.type
_entity.pdbx_description
1 polymer ?
#
loop_
_entity_poly.entity_id
_entity_poly.type
_entity_poly.pdbx_seq_one_letter_code
_entity_poly.pdbx_strand_id
1 'polypeptide(L)' 'MPTLTETAASEIKKIMKDQGLPEQTRLRVGVKGGGCSGFSYMLDLTEEPPTESDEELECHGVKMLVDQKSLLYLT' A
#
# COMPACT_ATOMS: atom_id res chain seq x y z
N MET A 1 2.18 -12.21 5.98
CA MET A 1 2.85 -10.96 5.58
C MET A 1 2.32 -10.61 4.20
N PRO A 2 1.74 -9.42 4.00
CA PRO A 2 1.16 -9.04 2.72
C PRO A 2 2.25 -9.05 1.64
N THR A 3 1.94 -9.66 0.49
CA THR A 3 2.86 -9.74 -0.65
C THR A 3 2.21 -9.09 -1.86
N LEU A 4 3.01 -8.36 -2.64
CA LEU A 4 2.59 -7.78 -3.91
C LEU A 4 3.06 -8.70 -5.03
N THR A 5 2.18 -9.05 -5.97
CA THR A 5 2.60 -9.79 -7.16
C THR A 5 3.45 -8.91 -8.07
N GLU A 6 4.33 -9.53 -8.86
CA GLU A 6 5.17 -8.80 -9.81
C GLU A 6 4.34 -7.98 -10.82
N THR A 7 3.21 -8.53 -11.28
CA THR A 7 2.27 -7.82 -12.16
C THR A 7 1.70 -6.58 -11.50
N ALA A 8 1.23 -6.68 -10.25
CA ALA A 8 0.70 -5.54 -9.51
C ALA A 8 1.78 -4.48 -9.26
N ALA A 9 3.00 -4.89 -8.94
CA ALA A 9 4.13 -3.98 -8.78
C ALA A 9 4.46 -3.24 -10.08
N SER A 10 4.43 -3.92 -11.22
CA SER A 10 4.65 -3.31 -12.54
C SER A 10 3.58 -2.27 -12.86
N GLU A 11 2.31 -2.57 -12.61
CA GLU A 11 1.22 -1.62 -12.83
C GLU A 11 1.32 -0.39 -11.92
N ILE A 12 1.67 -0.57 -10.64
CA ILE A 12 1.89 0.55 -9.72
C ILE A 12 3.02 1.46 -10.21
N LYS A 13 4.17 0.88 -10.58
CA LYS A 13 5.30 1.66 -11.13
C LYS A 13 4.92 2.41 -12.41
N LYS A 14 4.11 1.79 -13.27
CA LYS A 14 3.57 2.42 -14.47
C LYS A 14 2.68 3.61 -14.12
N ILE A 15 1.76 3.44 -13.17
CA ILE A 15 0.88 4.53 -12.69
C ILE A 15 1.71 5.68 -12.11
N MET A 16 2.71 5.39 -11.27
CA MET A 16 3.59 6.40 -10.70
C MET A 16 4.35 7.17 -11.79
N LYS A 17 4.86 6.46 -12.80
CA LYS A 17 5.55 7.07 -13.94
C LYS A 17 4.61 7.92 -14.80
N ASP A 18 3.42 7.40 -15.13
CA ASP A 18 2.44 8.07 -15.99
C ASP A 18 1.88 9.34 -15.34
N GLN A 19 1.76 9.34 -14.00
CA GLN A 19 1.36 10.51 -13.21
C GLN A 19 2.53 11.44 -12.83
N GLY A 20 3.77 11.08 -13.15
CA GLY A 20 4.96 11.87 -12.81
C GLY A 20 5.20 11.99 -11.30
N LEU A 21 4.80 10.97 -10.52
CA LEU A 21 4.96 10.96 -9.07
C LEU A 21 6.46 10.82 -8.70
N PRO A 22 6.91 11.42 -7.58
CA PRO A 22 8.29 11.27 -7.11
C PRO A 22 8.67 9.81 -6.84
N GLU A 23 9.95 9.46 -7.03
CA GLU A 23 10.46 8.09 -6.78
C GLU A 23 10.28 7.63 -5.32
N GLN A 24 10.13 8.59 -4.40
CA GLN A 24 9.91 8.36 -2.98
C GLN A 24 8.45 8.09 -2.61
N THR A 25 7.55 8.09 -3.58
CA THR A 25 6.14 7.71 -3.41
C THR A 25 6.02 6.24 -3.01
N ARG A 26 5.08 5.94 -2.11
CA ARG A 26 4.85 4.63 -1.51
C ARG A 26 3.40 4.22 -1.71
N LEU A 27 3.16 2.92 -1.84
CA LEU A 27 1.83 2.34 -1.84
C LEU A 27 1.35 2.17 -0.39
N ARG A 28 0.31 2.88 0.03
CA ARG A 28 -0.33 2.65 1.32
C ARG A 28 -1.47 1.64 1.18
N VAL A 29 -1.45 0.60 2.02
CA VAL A 29 -2.48 -0.43 2.08
C VAL A 29 -3.15 -0.40 3.45
N GLY A 30 -4.45 -0.14 3.45
CA GLY A 30 -5.26 -0.09 4.66
C GLY A 30 -6.51 -0.94 4.55
N VAL A 31 -7.06 -1.32 5.69
CA VAL A 31 -8.39 -1.92 5.80
C VAL A 31 -9.30 -0.92 6.47
N LYS A 32 -10.34 -0.48 5.76
CA LYS A 32 -11.38 0.39 6.31
C LYS A 32 -12.60 -0.44 6.68
N GLY A 33 -13.07 -0.30 7.92
CA GLY A 33 -14.31 -0.92 8.37
C GLY A 33 -15.51 -0.30 7.64
N GLY A 34 -16.13 -1.05 6.73
CA GLY A 34 -17.29 -0.63 5.94
C GLY A 34 -18.60 -1.09 6.56
N GLY A 35 -19.13 -0.36 7.54
CA GLY A 35 -20.51 -0.49 8.03
C GLY A 35 -21.06 -1.92 8.18
N CYS A 36 -22.35 -2.12 7.89
CA CYS A 36 -23.05 -3.39 8.10
C CYS A 36 -22.65 -4.54 7.13
N SER A 37 -21.73 -4.28 6.17
CA SER A 37 -21.54 -5.14 4.99
C SER A 37 -20.10 -5.62 4.75
N GLY A 38 -19.14 -5.28 5.61
CA GLY A 38 -17.81 -5.89 5.62
C GLY A 38 -16.64 -4.94 5.39
N PHE A 39 -15.44 -5.49 5.54
CA PHE A 39 -14.18 -4.76 5.44
C PHE A 39 -13.87 -4.40 3.98
N SER A 40 -13.40 -3.18 3.74
CA SER A 40 -12.93 -2.74 2.42
C SER A 40 -11.44 -2.45 2.45
N TYR A 41 -10.72 -2.89 1.42
CA TYR A 41 -9.32 -2.55 1.23
C TYR A 41 -9.20 -1.15 0.61
N MET A 42 -8.24 -0.38 1.10
CA MET A 42 -7.87 0.93 0.59
C MET A 42 -6.43 0.85 0.10
N LEU A 43 -6.24 1.25 -1.16
CA LEU A 43 -4.94 1.39 -1.79
C LEU A 43 -4.75 2.86 -2.14
N ASP A 44 -3.67 3.44 -1.68
CA ASP A 44 -3.35 4.85 -1.93
C ASP A 44 -1.88 5.02 -2.31
N LEU A 45 -1.57 6.05 -3.09
CA LEU A 45 -0.19 6.41 -3.42
C LEU A 45 0.17 7.68 -2.66
N THR A 46 1.07 7.56 -1.70
CA THR A 46 1.42 8.67 -0.80
C THR A 46 2.90 8.99 -0.85
N GLU A 47 3.23 10.26 -0.75
CA GLU A 47 4.59 10.76 -0.54
C GLU A 47 4.96 10.85 0.95
N GLU A 48 4.00 10.59 1.83
CA GLU A 48 4.22 10.66 3.27
C GLU A 48 5.21 9.56 3.72
N PRO A 49 6.12 9.90 4.64
CA PRO A 49 6.99 8.92 5.26
C PRO A 49 6.18 7.95 6.16
N PRO A 50 6.75 6.78 6.51
CA PRO A 50 6.11 5.85 7.43
C PRO A 50 5.93 6.50 8.80
N THR A 51 4.81 6.24 9.43
CA THR A 51 4.57 6.58 10.83
C THR A 51 4.97 5.41 11.75
N GLU A 52 5.01 5.63 13.06
CA GLU A 52 5.27 4.55 14.05
C GLU A 52 4.21 3.43 14.02
N SER A 53 3.04 3.73 13.48
CA SER A 53 1.93 2.78 13.28
C SER A 53 1.95 2.09 11.91
N ASP A 54 2.94 2.37 11.07
CA ASP A 54 3.10 1.75 9.77
C ASP A 54 4.19 0.68 9.79
N GLU A 55 3.95 -0.41 9.06
CA GLU A 55 4.98 -1.34 8.64
C GLU A 55 5.38 -1.00 7.20
N GLU A 56 6.64 -0.65 7.00
CA GLU A 56 7.20 -0.46 5.66
C GLU A 56 7.77 -1.78 5.12
N LEU A 57 7.34 -2.13 3.92
CA LEU A 57 7.75 -3.33 3.20
C LEU A 57 8.20 -2.93 1.79
N GLU A 58 9.24 -3.58 1.28
CA GLU A 58 9.65 -3.43 -0.10
C GLU A 58 9.30 -4.68 -0.90
N CYS A 59 8.46 -4.54 -1.92
CA CYS A 59 8.06 -5.64 -2.79
C CYS A 59 8.36 -5.29 -4.25
N HIS A 60 9.22 -6.08 -4.90
CA HIS A 60 9.61 -5.88 -6.30
C HIS A 60 10.07 -4.44 -6.61
N GLY A 61 10.72 -3.75 -5.67
CA GLY A 61 11.17 -2.36 -5.81
C GLY A 61 10.04 -1.32 -5.73
N VAL A 62 8.87 -1.68 -5.18
CA VAL A 62 7.82 -0.75 -4.75
C VAL A 62 7.84 -0.71 -3.23
N LYS A 63 7.92 0.50 -2.67
CA LYS A 63 7.78 0.73 -1.22
C LYS A 63 6.31 0.70 -0.85
N MET A 64 5.96 -0.11 0.13
CA MET A 64 4.60 -0.31 0.59
C MET A 64 4.52 0.02 2.08
N LEU A 65 3.52 0.81 2.47
CA LEU A 65 3.17 1.11 3.86
C LEU A 65 1.90 0.36 4.21
N VAL A 66 1.91 -0.37 5.31
CA VAL A 66 0.73 -1.07 5.81
C VAL A 66 0.47 -0.65 7.24
N ASP A 67 -0.73 -0.15 7.53
CA ASP A 67 -1.12 0.15 8.91
C ASP A 67 -1.06 -1.14 9.74
N GLN A 68 -0.40 -1.10 10.91
CA GLN A 68 -0.26 -2.28 11.77
C GLN A 68 -1.62 -2.90 12.17
N LYS A 69 -2.66 -2.06 12.31
CA LYS A 69 -4.03 -2.52 12.58
C LYS A 69 -4.62 -3.31 11.41
N SER A 70 -4.24 -2.95 10.18
CA SER A 70 -4.69 -3.62 8.96
C SER A 70 -4.03 -4.98 8.76
N LEU A 71 -2.80 -5.18 9.28
CA LEU A 71 -2.11 -6.47 9.25
C LEU A 71 -2.92 -7.59 9.92
N LEU A 72 -3.72 -7.27 10.95
CA LEU A 72 -4.61 -8.24 11.61
C LEU A 72 -5.69 -8.81 10.66
N TYR A 73 -5.99 -8.11 9.57
CA TYR A 73 -7.02 -8.45 8.59
C TYR A 73 -6.43 -8.85 7.22
N LEU A 74 -5.10 -8.78 7.06
CA LEU A 74 -4.38 -9.13 5.84
C LEU A 74 -3.59 -10.43 6.08
N THR A 75 -4.19 -11.57 5.70
CA THR A 75 -3.59 -12.91 5.85
C THR A 75 -2.67 -13.28 4.70
#